data_AF-A0A970BI07-F1
#
_entry.id   AF-A0A970BI07-F1
#
_cell.length_a   1.000
_cell.length_b   1.000
_cell.length_c   1.000
_cell.angle_alpha   90.00
_cell.angle_beta   90.00
_cell.angle_gamma   90.00
#
_symmetry.space_group_name_H-M   'P 1'
#
loop_
_entity.id
_entity.type
_entity.pdbx_description
1 polymer ?
#
loop_
_entity_poly.entity_id
_entity_poly.type
_entity_poly.pdbx_seq_one_letter_code
_entity_poly.pdbx_strand_id
1 'polypeptide(L)' 'MKDWNGAELARAYIKKQQYTRRFSALEGLEKGTIFPELYKPYEKKKPPMPKRDTYRSFERGPRRGQ' A
#
# COMPACT_ATOMS: atom_id res chain seq x y z
N MET A 1 -14.51 6.94 -49.51
CA MET A 1 -14.08 6.03 -48.42
C MET A 1 -12.59 6.25 -48.22
N LYS A 2 -12.12 6.36 -46.98
CA LYS A 2 -10.70 6.64 -46.68
C LYS A 2 -10.00 5.31 -46.42
N ASP A 3 -9.11 4.92 -47.32
CA ASP A 3 -8.44 3.64 -47.29
C ASP A 3 -7.36 3.65 -46.18
N TRP A 4 -7.54 2.80 -45.16
CA TRP A 4 -6.59 2.62 -44.05
C TRP A 4 -5.39 1.73 -44.44
N ASN A 5 -5.04 1.69 -45.72
CA ASN A 5 -4.15 0.69 -46.33
C ASN A 5 -2.66 0.88 -46.03
N GLY A 6 -2.33 1.65 -44.97
CA GLY A 6 -0.96 1.99 -44.57
C GLY A 6 -0.75 2.08 -43.06
N ALA A 7 -1.71 1.65 -42.24
CA ALA A 7 -1.51 1.58 -40.79
C ALA A 7 -0.80 0.28 -40.41
N GLU A 8 0.43 0.37 -39.91
CA GLU A 8 1.12 -0.78 -39.32
C GLU A 8 0.56 -1.11 -37.93
N LEU A 9 0.39 -2.40 -37.64
CA LEU A 9 0.04 -2.86 -36.30
C LEU A 9 1.16 -2.51 -35.31
N ALA A 10 0.77 -2.13 -34.09
CA ALA A 10 1.73 -1.89 -33.03
C ALA A 10 2.59 -3.14 -32.77
N ARG A 11 3.91 -2.97 -32.75
CA ARG A 11 4.85 -4.05 -32.42
C ARG A 11 5.03 -4.12 -30.91
N ALA A 12 5.12 -5.33 -30.38
CA ALA A 12 5.45 -5.54 -28.98
C ALA A 12 6.86 -5.00 -28.69
N TYR A 13 6.95 -4.03 -27.79
CA TYR A 13 8.23 -3.48 -27.33
C TYR A 13 8.61 -4.11 -26.00
N ILE A 14 9.63 -4.98 -26.01
CA ILE A 14 10.16 -5.63 -24.82
C ILE A 14 11.42 -4.87 -24.37
N LYS A 15 11.30 -4.05 -23.33
CA LYS A 15 12.44 -3.37 -22.74
C LYS A 15 13.30 -4.39 -21.98
N LYS A 16 14.62 -4.36 -22.16
CA LYS A 16 15.55 -5.10 -21.29
C LYS A 16 15.42 -4.54 -19.87
N GLN A 17 14.72 -5.26 -19.01
CA GLN A 17 14.58 -4.89 -17.61
C GLN A 17 15.89 -5.23 -16.90
N GLN A 18 16.61 -4.20 -16.46
CA GLN A 18 17.74 -4.41 -15.55
C GLN A 18 17.16 -4.82 -14.21
N TYR A 19 17.34 -6.08 -13.88
CA TYR A 19 16.95 -6.60 -12.59
C TYR A 19 17.95 -6.11 -11.55
N THR A 20 17.55 -5.12 -10.77
CA THR A 20 18.24 -4.69 -9.56
C THR A 20 18.11 -5.73 -8.45
N ARG A 21 18.53 -5.39 -7.22
CA ARG A 21 18.38 -6.23 -6.02
C ARG A 21 16.97 -6.83 -5.96
N ARG A 22 16.86 -8.14 -5.78
CA ARG A 22 15.60 -8.86 -5.63
C ARG A 22 15.49 -9.41 -4.21
N PHE A 23 14.28 -9.58 -3.75
CA PHE A 23 14.04 -10.39 -2.55
C PHE A 23 14.35 -11.86 -2.82
N SER A 24 14.63 -12.60 -1.76
CA SER A 24 14.68 -14.07 -1.84
C SER A 24 13.29 -14.62 -2.22
N ALA A 25 13.23 -15.87 -2.68
CA ALA A 25 11.95 -16.48 -3.05
C ALA A 25 10.95 -16.49 -1.88
N LEU A 26 11.43 -16.79 -0.68
CA LEU A 26 10.63 -16.83 0.54
C LEU A 26 10.07 -15.45 0.89
N GLU A 27 10.94 -14.44 0.87
CA GLU A 27 10.56 -13.06 1.19
C GLU A 27 9.63 -12.45 0.11
N GLY A 28 9.87 -12.78 -1.16
CA GLY A 28 9.00 -12.34 -2.25
C GLY A 28 7.60 -12.95 -2.17
N LEU A 29 7.49 -14.20 -1.72
CA LEU A 29 6.20 -14.85 -1.45
C LEU A 29 5.43 -14.15 -0.33
N GLU A 30 6.10 -13.83 0.78
CA GLU A 30 5.50 -13.12 1.91
C GLU A 30 5.02 -11.71 1.51
N LYS A 31 5.81 -11.00 0.70
CA LYS A 31 5.52 -9.62 0.26
C LYS A 31 4.58 -9.52 -0.94
N GLY A 32 4.33 -10.62 -1.64
CA GLY A 32 3.55 -10.65 -2.89
C GLY A 32 4.29 -10.08 -4.11
N THR A 33 5.59 -9.82 -4.01
CA THR A 33 6.45 -9.36 -5.11
C THR A 33 7.91 -9.67 -4.82
N ILE A 34 8.68 -10.09 -5.83
CA ILE A 34 10.15 -10.28 -5.72
C ILE A 34 10.94 -8.98 -5.91
N PHE A 35 10.26 -7.93 -6.36
CA PHE A 35 10.82 -6.65 -6.75
C PHE A 35 10.62 -5.63 -5.62
N PRO A 36 11.70 -5.18 -4.94
CA PRO A 36 11.60 -4.23 -3.83
C PRO A 36 10.89 -2.93 -4.19
N GLU A 37 11.08 -2.44 -5.40
CA GLU A 37 10.46 -1.21 -5.92
C GLU A 37 8.93 -1.32 -6.09
N LEU A 38 8.39 -2.54 -6.14
CA LEU A 38 6.96 -2.79 -6.24
C LEU A 38 6.30 -3.04 -4.87
N TYR A 39 7.08 -3.19 -3.80
CA TYR A 39 6.54 -3.49 -2.48
C TYR A 39 5.91 -2.24 -1.85
N LYS A 40 4.58 -2.25 -1.70
CA LYS A 40 3.79 -1.17 -1.10
C LYS A 40 2.83 -1.72 -0.03
N PRO A 41 3.28 -1.92 1.22
CA PRO A 41 2.42 -2.41 2.28
C PRO A 41 1.34 -1.39 2.63
N TYR A 42 0.13 -1.87 2.95
CA TYR A 42 -0.92 -0.99 3.46
C TYR A 42 -0.50 -0.37 4.79
N GLU A 43 -0.76 0.93 4.96
CA GLU A 43 -0.57 1.60 6.24
C GLU A 43 -1.46 0.93 7.29
N LYS A 44 -0.88 0.57 8.43
CA LYS A 44 -1.67 0.15 9.58
C LYS A 44 -2.53 1.34 9.98
N LYS A 45 -3.86 1.24 9.75
CA LYS A 45 -4.81 2.24 10.24
C LYS A 45 -4.51 2.45 11.71
N LYS A 46 -4.14 3.68 12.10
CA LYS A 46 -4.09 4.03 13.52
C LYS A 46 -5.46 3.66 14.10
N PRO A 47 -5.52 2.99 15.28
CA PRO A 47 -6.81 2.77 15.91
C PRO A 47 -7.53 4.13 15.96
N PRO A 48 -8.84 4.17 15.67
CA PRO A 48 -9.57 5.42 15.73
C PRO A 48 -9.28 6.05 17.08
N MET A 49 -8.77 7.29 17.08
CA MET A 49 -8.56 8.01 18.33
C MET A 49 -9.88 7.98 19.10
N PRO A 50 -9.88 7.65 20.41
CA PRO A 50 -11.11 7.72 21.19
C PRO A 50 -11.70 9.12 21.03
N LYS A 51 -12.99 9.19 20.65
CA LYS A 51 -13.71 10.46 20.54
C LYS A 51 -13.60 11.17 21.88
N ARG A 52 -13.36 12.50 21.88
CA ARG A 52 -13.16 13.31 23.10
C ARG A 52 -14.23 13.08 24.18
N ASP A 53 -15.43 12.68 23.79
CA ASP A 53 -16.56 12.40 24.68
C ASP A 53 -16.32 11.20 25.61
N THR A 54 -15.43 10.26 25.27
CA THR A 54 -15.13 9.09 26.12
C THR A 54 -14.15 9.39 27.27
N TYR A 55 -13.42 10.51 27.21
CA TYR A 55 -12.44 10.88 28.24
C TYR A 55 -13.07 11.51 29.49
N ARG A 56 -14.29 12.06 29.40
CA ARG A 56 -14.92 12.79 30.51
C ARG A 56 -15.50 11.92 31.62
N SER A 57 -15.52 10.60 31.43
CA SER A 57 -16.10 9.64 32.38
C SER A 57 -15.11 9.13 33.43
N PHE A 58 -13.80 9.34 33.24
CA PHE A 58 -12.77 8.85 34.16
C PHE A 58 -12.36 9.84 35.26
N GLU A 59 -12.73 11.12 35.17
CA GLU A 59 -12.33 12.16 36.15
C GLU A 59 -13.34 12.40 37.29
N ARG A 60 -14.43 11.62 37.37
CA ARG A 60 -15.34 11.64 38.53
C ARG A 60 -15.07 10.46 39.46
N GLY A 61 -13.82 10.34 39.93
CA GLY A 61 -13.54 9.59 41.16
C GLY A 61 -14.25 10.26 42.35
N PRO A 62 -14.61 9.49 43.40
CA PRO A 62 -15.34 10.04 44.54
C PRO A 62 -14.51 11.13 45.21
N ARG A 63 -15.08 12.33 45.32
CA ARG A 63 -14.51 13.40 46.15
C ARG A 63 -14.41 12.87 47.57
N ARG A 64 -13.20 12.57 48.02
CA ARG A 64 -12.91 12.27 49.43
C ARG A 64 -13.45 13.45 50.24
N GLY A 65 -14.41 13.15 51.11
CA GLY A 65 -15.03 14.10 52.03
C GLY A 65 -13.98 14.71 52.95
N GLN A 66 -14.22 15.97 53.32
CA GLN A 66 -13.55 16.64 54.42
C GLN A 66 -13.93 16.05 55.77
#